data_AF-A0A4C1YPH6-F1
#
_entry.id   AF-A0A4C1YPH6-F1
#
_cell.length_a   1.000
_cell.length_b   1.000
_cell.length_c   1.000
_cell.angle_alpha   90.00
_cell.angle_beta   90.00
_cell.angle_gamma   90.00
#
_symmetry.space_group_name_H-M   'P 1'
#
loop_
_entity.id
_entity.type
_entity.pdbx_description
1 polymer ?
#
loop_
_entity_poly.entity_id
_entity_poly.type
_entity_poly.pdbx_seq_one_letter_code
_entity_poly.pdbx_strand_id
1 'polypeptide(L)'
;MHLILSVATKLGVSLDERDVVSVERVGMTRCTDSKNSERPHPLVVRLARRVHRNQLLAAAHMRRSITTAGMGFSSHERRLYVNERLTRFNLQIFHRVRRDSLNANWKYVWTRDGKIYARKGHEAGYRLRIETDI
;
A
#
# COMPACT_ATOMS: atom_id res chain seq x y z
N MET A 1 1.51 -10.88 -14.46
CA MET A 1 2.07 -11.79 -13.43
C MET A 1 3.53 -11.46 -13.12
N HIS A 2 4.43 -11.41 -14.12
CA HIS A 2 5.87 -11.11 -13.96
C HIS A 2 6.21 -9.93 -13.02
N LEU A 3 5.49 -8.80 -13.14
CA LEU A 3 5.70 -7.59 -12.32
C LEU A 3 5.72 -7.85 -10.80
N ILE A 4 4.78 -8.63 -10.27
CA ILE A 4 4.74 -8.86 -8.81
C ILE A 4 5.90 -9.74 -8.34
N LEU A 5 6.31 -10.71 -9.15
CA LEU A 5 7.44 -11.58 -8.85
C LEU A 5 8.74 -10.78 -8.83
N SER A 6 8.97 -9.91 -9.81
CA SER A 6 10.14 -9.01 -9.83
C SER A 6 10.17 -8.09 -8.60
N VAL A 7 9.01 -7.56 -8.18
CA VAL A 7 8.90 -6.74 -6.96
C VAL A 7 9.20 -7.57 -5.71
N ALA A 8 8.68 -8.80 -5.62
CA ALA A 8 8.92 -9.70 -4.50
C ALA A 8 10.41 -10.05 -4.36
N THR A 9 11.06 -10.44 -5.46
CA THR A 9 12.52 -10.68 -5.51
C THR A 9 13.29 -9.43 -5.09
N LYS A 10 12.90 -8.25 -5.58
CA LYS A 10 13.53 -6.98 -5.20
C LYS A 10 13.34 -6.64 -3.72
N LEU A 11 12.23 -7.06 -3.12
CA LEU A 11 11.97 -6.93 -1.68
C LEU A 11 12.68 -8.01 -0.85
N GLY A 12 13.25 -9.04 -1.48
CA GLY A 12 13.87 -10.19 -0.80
C GLY A 12 12.83 -11.18 -0.25
N VAL A 13 11.63 -11.20 -0.81
CA VAL A 13 10.57 -12.16 -0.46
C VAL A 13 10.49 -13.21 -1.56
N SER A 14 10.64 -14.48 -1.19
CA SER A 14 10.39 -15.60 -2.09
C SER A 14 8.88 -15.71 -2.34
N LEU A 15 8.47 -15.60 -3.59
CA LEU A 15 7.08 -15.67 -4.02
C LEU A 15 7.01 -16.47 -5.32
N ASP A 16 6.26 -17.57 -5.30
CA ASP A 16 6.01 -18.39 -6.47
C ASP A 16 4.73 -17.94 -7.21
N GLU A 17 4.60 -18.32 -8.48
CA GLU A 17 3.38 -18.08 -9.26
C GLU A 17 2.13 -18.69 -8.62
N ARG A 18 2.27 -19.86 -7.99
CA ARG A 18 1.18 -20.56 -7.28
C ARG A 18 0.62 -19.78 -6.09
N ASP A 19 1.41 -18.87 -5.52
CA ASP A 19 1.00 -18.05 -4.38
C ASP A 19 0.20 -16.82 -4.81
N VAL A 20 0.11 -16.56 -6.12
CA VAL A 20 -0.62 -15.44 -6.69
C VAL A 20 -1.91 -15.94 -7.30
N VAL A 21 -3.05 -15.53 -6.73
CA VAL A 21 -4.36 -16.00 -7.19
C VAL A 21 -4.97 -15.07 -8.24
N SER A 22 -4.77 -13.76 -8.12
CA SER A 22 -5.19 -12.82 -9.16
C SER A 22 -4.33 -11.56 -9.16
N VAL A 23 -4.14 -10.99 -10.35
CA VAL A 23 -3.41 -9.75 -10.58
C VAL A 23 -4.22 -8.90 -11.56
N GLU A 24 -4.62 -7.72 -11.13
CA GLU A 24 -5.42 -6.80 -11.92
C GLU A 24 -4.87 -5.37 -11.78
N ARG A 25 -4.92 -4.58 -12.85
CA ARG A 25 -4.70 -3.14 -12.75
C ARG A 25 -6.03 -2.46 -12.49
N VAL A 26 -6.11 -1.65 -11.43
CA VAL A 26 -7.38 -1.07 -10.98
C VAL A 26 -7.24 0.44 -10.85
N GLY A 27 -8.27 1.16 -11.29
CA GLY A 27 -8.41 2.61 -11.09
C GLY A 27 -8.98 3.29 -12.33
N MET A 28 -9.56 4.48 -12.13
CA MET A 28 -9.90 5.37 -13.23
C MET A 28 -8.59 5.89 -13.85
N THR A 29 -8.50 5.93 -15.18
CA THR A 29 -7.47 6.72 -15.86
C THR A 29 -7.55 8.14 -15.31
N ARG A 30 -6.51 8.59 -14.62
CA ARG A 30 -6.43 10.01 -14.25
C ARG A 30 -6.13 10.76 -15.54
N CYS A 31 -7.18 11.19 -16.25
CA CYS A 31 -7.05 12.21 -17.27
C CYS A 31 -6.66 13.51 -16.55
N THR A 32 -5.38 13.65 -16.24
CA THR A 32 -4.82 14.97 -15.92
C THR A 32 -4.39 15.55 -17.26
N ASP A 33 -5.05 16.63 -17.71
CA ASP A 33 -4.74 17.37 -18.94
C ASP A 33 -3.31 17.93 -19.01
N SER A 34 -2.51 17.74 -17.95
CA SER A 34 -1.08 17.99 -17.99
C SER A 34 -0.35 16.81 -18.61
N LYS A 35 0.41 17.08 -19.68
CA LYS A 35 1.33 16.18 -20.40
C LYS A 35 2.44 15.53 -19.54
N ASN A 36 2.27 15.43 -18.22
CA ASN A 36 3.34 15.20 -17.25
C ASN A 36 3.09 14.12 -16.18
N SER A 37 2.08 13.26 -16.29
CA SER A 37 2.13 12.01 -15.50
C SER A 37 1.35 10.85 -16.11
N GLU A 38 1.98 10.13 -17.03
CA GLU A 38 1.63 8.76 -17.37
C GLU A 38 1.97 7.85 -16.17
N ARG A 39 1.22 8.01 -15.07
CA ARG A 39 1.36 7.18 -13.87
C ARG A 39 0.59 5.90 -14.12
N PRO A 40 1.26 4.73 -14.12
CA PRO A 40 0.57 3.47 -14.39
C PRO A 40 -0.50 3.22 -13.32
N HIS A 41 -1.61 2.60 -13.71
CA HIS A 41 -2.66 2.21 -12.78
C HIS A 41 -2.08 1.30 -11.68
N PRO A 42 -2.54 1.47 -10.43
CA PRO A 42 -2.19 0.57 -9.34
C PRO A 42 -2.37 -0.89 -9.71
N LEU A 43 -1.39 -1.71 -9.37
CA LEU A 43 -1.48 -3.16 -9.48
C LEU A 43 -2.07 -3.71 -8.18
N VAL A 44 -3.18 -4.40 -8.28
CA VAL A 44 -3.80 -5.09 -7.16
C VAL A 44 -3.53 -6.58 -7.29
N VAL A 45 -3.03 -7.17 -6.22
CA VAL A 45 -2.65 -8.57 -6.17
C VAL A 45 -3.39 -9.27 -5.05
N ARG A 46 -4.03 -10.38 -5.36
CA ARG A 46 -4.58 -11.31 -4.38
C ARG A 46 -3.63 -12.49 -4.24
N LEU A 47 -3.15 -12.70 -3.02
CA LEU A 47 -2.26 -13.80 -2.67
C LEU A 47 -3.03 -14.94 -2.04
N ALA A 48 -2.56 -16.18 -2.24
CA ALA A 48 -3.17 -17.39 -1.71
C ALA A 48 -3.05 -17.45 -0.18
N ARG A 49 -1.90 -17.00 0.35
CA ARG A 49 -1.58 -17.05 1.78
C ARG A 49 -1.35 -15.65 2.33
N ARG A 50 -1.85 -15.41 3.55
CA ARG A 50 -1.65 -14.13 4.26
C ARG A 50 -0.20 -13.90 4.68
N VAL A 51 0.58 -14.97 4.87
CA VAL A 51 1.99 -14.88 5.25
C VAL A 51 2.80 -14.08 4.21
N HIS A 52 2.64 -14.40 2.92
CA HIS A 52 3.32 -13.69 1.83
C HIS A 52 2.94 -12.21 1.77
N ARG A 53 1.66 -11.89 1.99
CA ARG A 53 1.20 -10.50 2.08
C ARG A 53 1.93 -9.75 3.20
N ASN A 54 1.98 -10.35 4.39
CA ASN A 54 2.61 -9.74 5.56
C ASN A 54 4.12 -9.56 5.37
N GLN A 55 4.79 -10.54 4.76
CA GLN A 55 6.21 -10.45 4.42
C GLN A 55 6.49 -9.32 3.43
N LEU A 56 5.69 -9.20 2.35
CA LEU A 56 5.84 -8.12 1.37
C LEU A 56 5.65 -6.74 2.00
N LEU A 57 4.64 -6.58 2.85
CA LEU A 57 4.38 -5.31 3.55
C LEU A 57 5.49 -4.97 4.54
N ALA A 58 5.95 -5.94 5.33
CA ALA A 58 7.04 -5.75 6.28
C ALA A 58 8.34 -5.37 5.55
N ALA A 59 8.68 -6.10 4.48
CA ALA A 59 9.87 -5.82 3.66
C ALA A 59 9.80 -4.41 3.03
N ALA A 60 8.63 -4.02 2.50
CA ALA A 60 8.45 -2.69 1.93
C ALA A 60 8.52 -1.57 2.98
N HIS A 61 8.03 -1.80 4.19
CA HIS A 61 8.12 -0.83 5.28
C HIS A 61 9.57 -0.66 5.74
N MET A 62 10.35 -1.74 5.81
CA MET A 62 11.79 -1.66 6.11
C MET A 62 12.56 -0.94 4.99
N ARG A 63 12.21 -1.18 3.72
CA ARG A 63 12.86 -0.61 2.52
C ARG A 63 12.11 0.60 1.96
N ARG A 64 11.99 1.67 2.76
CA ARG A 64 11.22 2.90 2.42
C ARG A 64 11.63 3.59 1.10
N SER A 65 12.81 3.32 0.57
CA SER A 65 13.37 3.93 -0.65
C SER A 65 13.40 2.97 -1.85
N ILE A 66 12.55 1.94 -1.89
CA ILE A 66 12.52 1.03 -3.03
C ILE A 66 12.04 1.75 -4.31
N THR A 67 12.80 1.57 -5.38
CA THR A 67 12.54 2.16 -6.69
C THR A 67 12.35 1.11 -7.77
N THR A 68 12.09 1.51 -9.01
CA THR A 68 12.04 0.64 -10.18
C THR A 68 13.41 0.37 -10.82
N ALA A 69 14.51 0.91 -10.27
CA ALA A 69 15.86 0.66 -10.80
C ALA A 69 16.19 -0.83 -10.87
N GLY A 70 16.89 -1.28 -11.92
CA GLY A 70 17.29 -2.67 -12.07
C GLY A 70 16.14 -3.67 -12.28
N MET A 71 14.91 -3.21 -12.53
CA MET A 71 13.78 -4.07 -12.90
C MET A 71 13.58 -4.19 -14.42
N GLY A 72 14.46 -3.58 -15.23
CA GLY A 72 14.42 -3.68 -16.69
C GLY A 72 13.31 -2.86 -17.37
N PHE A 73 12.75 -1.86 -16.71
CA PHE A 73 11.81 -0.94 -17.36
C PHE A 73 12.54 0.10 -18.20
N SER A 74 11.99 0.43 -19.38
CA SER A 74 12.47 1.52 -20.24
C SER A 74 12.14 2.92 -19.70
N SER A 75 11.22 3.00 -18.74
CA SER A 75 10.85 4.26 -18.10
C SER A 75 11.87 4.70 -17.07
N HIS A 76 11.92 6.01 -16.80
CA HIS A 76 12.70 6.57 -15.70
C HIS A 76 12.43 5.86 -14.37
N GLU A 77 13.45 5.84 -13.51
CA GLU A 77 13.35 5.28 -12.18
C GLU A 77 12.27 6.00 -11.36
N ARG A 78 11.35 5.23 -10.78
CA ARG A 78 10.23 5.72 -9.98
C ARG A 78 10.19 4.98 -8.65
N ARG A 79 9.73 5.65 -7.60
CA ARG A 79 9.50 5.02 -6.29
C ARG A 79 8.33 4.04 -6.35
N LEU A 80 8.51 2.89 -5.72
CA LEU A 80 7.50 1.85 -5.57
C LEU A 80 6.87 1.93 -4.18
N TYR A 81 5.56 1.72 -4.13
CA TYR A 81 4.79 1.71 -2.89
C TYR A 81 4.00 0.42 -2.80
N VAL A 82 4.09 -0.27 -1.66
CA VAL A 82 3.32 -1.48 -1.36
C VAL A 82 2.44 -1.17 -0.16
N ASN A 83 1.13 -1.27 -0.34
CA ASN A 83 0.13 -0.97 0.68
C ASN A 83 -0.88 -2.12 0.77
N GLU A 84 -1.58 -2.21 1.90
CA GLU A 84 -2.75 -3.08 2.03
C GLU A 84 -3.94 -2.55 1.21
N ARG A 85 -4.71 -3.44 0.60
CA ARG A 85 -6.01 -3.09 0.02
C ARG A 85 -7.05 -3.04 1.15
N LEU A 86 -7.62 -1.88 1.40
CA LEU A 86 -8.72 -1.68 2.35
C LEU A 86 -10.08 -1.87 1.66
N THR A 87 -11.10 -2.21 2.45
CA THR A 87 -12.49 -2.11 2.02
C THR A 87 -12.86 -0.64 1.80
N ARG A 88 -13.90 -0.36 1.00
CA ARG A 88 -14.37 1.01 0.75
C ARG A 88 -14.64 1.78 2.05
N PHE A 89 -15.28 1.12 3.02
CA PHE A 89 -15.57 1.68 4.34
C PHE A 89 -14.30 2.04 5.11
N ASN A 90 -13.35 1.10 5.24
CA ASN A 90 -12.09 1.37 5.93
C ASN A 90 -11.25 2.42 5.19
N LEU A 91 -11.31 2.46 3.86
CA LEU A 91 -10.64 3.49 3.07
C LEU A 91 -11.20 4.89 3.38
N GLN A 92 -12.52 5.03 3.51
CA GLN A 92 -13.17 6.30 3.90
C GLN A 92 -12.72 6.75 5.28
N ILE A 93 -12.75 5.86 6.28
CA ILE A 93 -12.27 6.15 7.63
C ILE A 93 -10.80 6.55 7.58
N PHE A 94 -9.95 5.80 6.89
CA PHE A 94 -8.52 6.07 6.80
C PHE A 94 -8.22 7.46 6.20
N HIS A 95 -8.96 7.86 5.16
CA HIS A 95 -8.84 9.19 4.57
C HIS A 95 -9.32 10.29 5.50
N ARG A 96 -10.43 10.07 6.21
CA ARG A 96 -10.96 11.03 7.17
C ARG A 96 -10.01 11.23 8.34
N VAL A 97 -9.52 10.14 8.94
CA VAL A 97 -8.52 10.19 10.02
C VAL A 97 -7.26 10.93 9.58
N ARG A 98 -6.76 10.71 8.36
CA ARG A 98 -5.60 11.45 7.84
C ARG A 98 -5.86 12.93 7.58
N ARG A 99 -7.11 13.30 7.27
CA ARG A 99 -7.50 14.70 7.10
C ARG A 99 -7.61 15.38 8.46
N ASP A 100 -8.25 14.70 9.40
CA ASP A 100 -8.58 15.23 10.72
C ASP A 100 -7.46 14.99 11.74
N SER A 101 -6.37 14.31 11.36
CA SER A 101 -5.26 13.93 12.26
C SER A 101 -4.60 15.13 12.92
N LEU A 102 -4.56 16.27 12.24
CA LEU A 102 -4.04 17.52 12.81
C LEU A 102 -4.97 18.06 13.90
N ASN A 103 -6.29 17.97 13.72
CA ASN A 103 -7.28 18.48 14.66
C ASN A 103 -7.44 17.56 15.87
N ALA A 104 -7.39 16.24 15.66
CA ALA A 104 -7.55 15.23 16.71
C ALA A 104 -6.23 14.84 17.41
N ASN A 105 -5.12 15.52 17.09
CA ASN A 105 -3.77 15.26 17.62
C ASN A 105 -3.24 13.83 17.38
N TRP A 106 -3.70 13.16 16.30
CA TRP A 106 -3.17 11.87 15.90
C TRP A 106 -1.80 12.05 15.24
N LYS A 107 -0.73 11.62 15.92
CA LYS A 107 0.64 11.74 15.39
C LYS A 107 0.98 10.66 14.36
N TYR A 108 0.46 9.45 14.56
CA TYR A 108 0.69 8.33 13.65
C TYR A 108 -0.61 7.63 13.33
N VAL A 109 -0.79 7.30 12.04
CA VAL A 109 -1.93 6.54 11.52
C VAL A 109 -1.40 5.47 10.58
N TRP A 110 -1.77 4.21 10.82
CA TRP A 110 -1.32 3.07 10.01
C TRP A 110 -2.42 2.02 9.88
N THR A 111 -2.16 1.05 8.99
CA THR A 111 -3.05 -0.09 8.76
C THR A 111 -2.34 -1.37 9.15
N ARG A 112 -3.09 -2.32 9.68
CA ARG A 112 -2.61 -3.69 9.90
C ARG A 112 -3.77 -4.63 9.75
N ASP A 113 -3.63 -5.60 8.84
CA ASP A 113 -4.64 -6.62 8.58
C ASP A 113 -6.00 -6.02 8.17
N GLY A 114 -5.96 -4.93 7.37
CA GLY A 114 -7.13 -4.20 6.94
C GLY A 114 -7.82 -3.37 8.02
N LYS A 115 -7.29 -3.35 9.25
CA LYS A 115 -7.78 -2.51 10.36
C LYS A 115 -6.93 -1.24 10.44
N ILE A 116 -7.56 -0.15 10.87
CA ILE A 116 -6.91 1.16 10.99
C ILE A 116 -6.55 1.38 12.45
N TYR A 117 -5.35 1.89 12.68
CA TYR A 117 -4.86 2.25 13.99
C TYR A 117 -4.31 3.67 13.98
N ALA A 118 -4.50 4.38 15.09
CA ALA A 118 -3.91 5.69 15.32
C ALA A 118 -3.35 5.79 16.75
N ARG A 119 -2.34 6.64 16.95
CA ARG A 119 -1.83 6.94 18.29
C ARG A 119 -1.40 8.40 18.42
N LYS A 120 -1.50 8.92 19.63
CA LYS A 120 -1.01 10.25 20.02
C LYS A 120 0.39 10.06 20.60
N GLY A 121 1.42 10.47 19.87
CA GLY A 121 2.81 10.39 20.37
C GLY A 121 3.27 8.97 20.73
N HIS A 122 3.55 8.78 22.03
CA HIS A 122 4.08 7.56 22.64
C HIS A 122 2.99 6.63 23.19
N GLU A 123 1.72 6.98 23.06
CA GLU A 123 0.61 6.15 23.53
C GLU A 123 0.46 4.85 22.72
N ALA A 124 -0.28 3.91 23.31
CA ALA A 124 -0.69 2.69 22.63
C ALA A 124 -1.51 3.01 21.36
N GLY A 125 -1.46 2.11 20.37
CA GLY A 125 -2.26 2.25 19.16
C GLY A 125 -3.73 1.92 19.43
N TYR A 126 -4.62 2.88 19.18
CA TYR A 126 -6.06 2.71 19.24
C TYR A 126 -6.59 2.25 17.89
N ARG A 127 -7.51 1.29 17.89
CA ARG A 127 -8.15 0.80 16.68
C ARG A 127 -9.36 1.66 16.34
N LEU A 128 -9.36 2.23 15.14
CA LEU A 128 -10.47 3.02 14.61
C LEU A 128 -11.40 2.09 13.80
N ARG A 129 -12.68 2.08 14.15
CA ARG A 129 -13.71 1.20 13.58
C ARG A 129 -14.84 1.99 12.95
N ILE A 130 -15.20 3.12 13.54
CA ILE A 130 -16.31 3.96 13.13
C ILE A 130 -15.89 5.43 13.13
N GLU A 131 -16.73 6.29 12.56
CA GLU A 131 -16.43 7.72 12.41
C GLU A 131 -16.31 8.46 13.74
N THR A 132 -17.00 7.98 14.79
CA THR A 132 -16.93 8.57 16.13
C THR A 132 -15.61 8.26 16.85
N ASP A 133 -14.79 7.35 16.34
CA ASP A 133 -13.49 7.03 16.93
C ASP A 133 -12.40 8.04 16.52
N ILE A 134 -12.69 8.92 15.56
CA ILE A 134 -11.75 9.83 14.89
C ILE A 134 -11.48 11.06 15.74
#